data_AF-A0A8H6NWD8-F1
#
_entry.id   AF-A0A8H6NWD8-F1
#
_cell.length_a   1.000
_cell.length_b   1.000
_cell.length_c   1.000
_cell.angle_alpha   90.00
_cell.angle_beta   90.00
_cell.angle_gamma   90.00
#
_symmetry.space_group_name_H-M   'P 1'
#
loop_
_entity.id
_entity.type
_entity.pdbx_description
1 polymer ?
#
loop_
_entity_poly.entity_id
_entity_poly.type
_entity_poly.pdbx_seq_one_letter_code
_entity_poly.pdbx_strand_id
1 'polypeptide(L)' 'MAGGVEHHKLALDPALVKLGHMQSNRHIYFRWTPRTARISFIYIAVVPAIIGYLGYKTDGLIDLRAKRKGDLIYER' A
#
# COMPACT_ATOMS: atom_id res chain seq x y z
N MET A 1 -28.61 3.37 -38.69
CA MET A 1 -27.45 2.52 -38.36
C MET A 1 -27.96 1.37 -37.51
N ALA A 2 -28.19 0.20 -38.13
CA ALA A 2 -28.65 -0.99 -37.42
C ALA A 2 -27.50 -1.50 -36.53
N GLY A 3 -27.64 -1.34 -35.22
CA GLY A 3 -26.68 -1.87 -34.24
C GLY A 3 -26.81 -3.39 -34.18
N GLY A 4 -25.74 -4.08 -34.56
CA GLY A 4 -25.66 -5.54 -34.56
C GLY A 4 -25.90 -6.15 -33.19
N VAL A 5 -26.32 -7.41 -33.18
CA VAL A 5 -26.62 -8.19 -31.98
C VAL A 5 -25.37 -8.28 -31.10
N GLU A 6 -25.48 -7.84 -29.84
CA GLU A 6 -24.44 -7.95 -28.82
C GLU A 6 -24.05 -9.42 -28.61
N HIS A 7 -22.93 -9.84 -29.22
CA HIS A 7 -22.30 -11.12 -28.92
C HIS A 7 -21.70 -11.04 -27.52
N HIS A 8 -22.45 -11.45 -26.51
CA HIS A 8 -21.98 -11.61 -25.14
C HIS A 8 -20.89 -12.70 -25.14
N LYS A 9 -19.62 -12.31 -25.35
CA LYS A 9 -18.48 -13.26 -25.44
C LYS A 9 -18.18 -13.96 -24.11
N LEU A 10 -18.76 -13.50 -23.01
CA LEU A 10 -18.61 -14.07 -21.67
C LEU A 10 -19.96 -14.00 -20.96
N ALA A 11 -20.46 -15.16 -20.51
CA ALA A 11 -21.52 -15.19 -19.50
C ALA A 11 -20.92 -14.66 -18.20
N LEU A 12 -21.17 -13.39 -17.87
CA LEU A 12 -20.72 -12.80 -16.62
C LEU A 12 -21.52 -13.41 -15.47
N ASP A 13 -20.85 -14.18 -14.62
CA ASP A 13 -21.45 -14.69 -13.39
C ASP A 13 -21.92 -13.50 -12.53
N PRO A 14 -23.22 -13.40 -12.21
CA PRO A 14 -23.74 -12.33 -11.37
C PRO A 14 -23.05 -12.24 -10.01
N ALA A 15 -22.54 -13.35 -9.46
CA ALA A 15 -21.80 -13.33 -8.19
C ALA A 15 -20.44 -12.64 -8.32
N LEU A 16 -19.71 -12.89 -9.41
CA LEU A 16 -18.44 -12.20 -9.70
C LEU A 16 -18.64 -10.71 -9.97
N VAL A 17 -19.69 -10.35 -10.71
CA VAL A 17 -20.06 -8.95 -10.95
C VAL A 17 -20.36 -8.24 -9.63
N LYS A 18 -21.14 -8.88 -8.75
CA LYS A 18 -21.44 -8.34 -7.41
C LYS A 18 -20.18 -8.19 -6.55
N LEU A 19 -19.27 -9.16 -6.58
CA LEU A 19 -17.99 -9.08 -5.87
C LEU A 19 -17.15 -7.90 -6.35
N GLY A 20 -17.05 -7.70 -7.67
CA GLY A 20 -16.37 -6.55 -8.26
C GLY A 20 -16.96 -5.23 -7.75
N HIS A 21 -18.28 -5.09 -7.77
CA HIS A 21 -18.95 -3.91 -7.22
C HIS A 21 -18.71 -3.71 -5.71
N MET A 22 -18.70 -4.78 -4.91
CA MET A 22 -18.41 -4.69 -3.47
C MET A 22 -16.99 -4.20 -3.18
N GLN A 23 -16.01 -4.58 -4.01
CA GLN A 23 -14.62 -4.14 -3.86
C GLN A 23 -14.44 -2.68 -4.27
N SER A 24 -14.93 -2.30 -5.46
CA SER A 24 -14.81 -0.93 -5.99
C SER A 24 -15.55 0.10 -5.12
N ASN A 25 -16.74 -0.25 -4.64
CA ASN A 25 -17.59 0.64 -3.85
C ASN A 25 -17.29 0.60 -2.34
N ARG A 26 -16.25 -0.15 -1.90
CA ARG A 26 -15.92 -0.32 -0.47
C ARG A 26 -15.74 1.01 0.27
N HIS A 27 -15.18 2.01 -0.40
CA HIS A 27 -14.93 3.33 0.18
C HIS A 27 -16.23 4.09 0.51
N ILE A 28 -17.30 3.88 -0.26
CA ILE A 28 -18.61 4.51 -0.04
C ILE A 28 -19.25 3.98 1.24
N TYR A 29 -19.11 2.68 1.50
CA TYR A 29 -19.70 2.00 2.66
C TYR A 29 -18.75 1.92 3.87
N PHE A 30 -17.63 2.63 3.83
CA PHE A 30 -16.65 2.64 4.91
C PHE A 30 -17.23 3.30 6.18
N ARG A 31 -16.84 2.77 7.35
CA ARG A 31 -17.24 3.31 8.65
C ARG A 31 -16.03 3.41 9.57
N TRP A 32 -15.95 4.54 10.29
CA TRP A 32 -15.02 4.69 11.40
C TRP A 32 -15.52 3.87 12.59
N THR A 33 -14.80 2.80 12.88
CA THR A 33 -14.96 1.98 14.07
C THR A 33 -13.67 2.08 14.89
N PRO A 34 -13.67 1.77 16.19
CA PRO A 34 -12.45 1.79 16.99
C PRO A 34 -11.31 0.94 16.37
N ARG A 35 -11.66 -0.17 15.71
CA ARG A 35 -10.71 -1.02 14.99
C ARG A 35 -10.13 -0.33 13.75
N THR A 36 -10.98 0.17 12.85
CA THR A 36 -10.53 0.79 11.59
C THR A 36 -9.77 2.08 11.85
N ALA A 37 -10.22 2.90 12.82
CA ALA A 37 -9.52 4.10 13.26
C ALA A 37 -8.10 3.81 13.76
N ARG A 38 -7.95 2.80 14.63
CA ARG A 38 -6.62 2.39 15.14
C ARG A 38 -5.69 1.93 14.02
N ILE A 39 -6.19 1.09 13.11
CA ILE A 39 -5.38 0.59 11.99
C ILE A 39 -4.96 1.74 11.08
N SER A 40 -5.89 2.61 10.67
CA SER A 40 -5.58 3.77 9.85
C SER A 40 -4.54 4.68 10.50
N PHE A 41 -4.68 4.97 11.80
CA PHE A 41 -3.71 5.80 12.53
C PHE A 41 -2.30 5.18 12.54
N ILE A 42 -2.18 3.87 12.79
CA ILE A 42 -0.89 3.19 12.80
C ILE A 42 -0.20 3.32 11.44
N TYR A 43 -0.90 3.03 10.34
CA TYR A 43 -0.28 3.02 9.02
C TYR A 43 -0.07 4.42 8.42
N ILE A 44 -0.89 5.40 8.79
CA ILE A 44 -0.76 6.77 8.27
C ILE A 44 0.27 7.57 9.06
N ALA A 45 0.37 7.38 10.38
CA ALA A 45 1.25 8.20 11.23
C ALA A 45 2.41 7.40 11.83
N VAL A 46 2.13 6.31 12.53
CA VAL A 46 3.14 5.59 13.34
C VAL A 46 4.22 4.97 12.46
N VAL A 47 3.82 4.23 11.42
CA VAL A 47 4.78 3.55 10.53
C VAL A 47 5.67 4.56 9.79
N PRO A 48 5.12 5.60 9.12
CA PRO A 48 5.96 6.62 8.49
C PRO A 48 6.84 7.38 9.48
N ALA A 49 6.37 7.67 10.70
CA ALA A 49 7.18 8.35 11.70
C ALA A 49 8.39 7.51 12.14
N ILE A 50 8.21 6.21 12.36
CA ILE A 50 9.31 5.30 12.72
C ILE A 50 10.32 5.21 11.57
N ILE A 51 9.84 5.00 10.34
CA ILE A 51 10.71 4.91 9.16
C ILE A 51 11.45 6.23 8.94
N GLY A 52 10.76 7.37 9.03
CA GLY A 52 11.36 8.70 8.89
C GLY A 52 12.41 8.95 9.96
N TYR A 53 12.11 8.67 11.23
CA TYR A 53 13.07 8.83 12.33
C TYR A 53 14.33 7.99 12.11
N LEU A 54 14.17 6.70 11.77
CA LEU A 54 15.30 5.84 11.47
C LEU A 54 16.08 6.37 10.27
N GLY A 55 15.39 6.72 9.18
CA GLY A 55 15.98 7.28 7.97
C GLY A 55 16.85 8.49 8.29
N TYR A 56 16.31 9.52 8.94
CA TYR A 56 17.06 10.72 9.32
C TYR A 56 18.20 10.44 10.28
N LYS A 57 18.03 9.49 11.20
CA LYS A 57 19.09 9.13 12.14
C LYS A 57 20.22 8.38 11.46
N THR A 58 19.91 7.51 10.51
CA THR A 58 20.89 6.67 9.80
C THR A 58 21.46 7.29 8.53
N ASP A 59 20.90 8.41 8.10
CA ASP A 59 21.35 9.11 6.92
C ASP A 59 22.82 9.52 7.06
N GLY A 60 23.64 9.20 6.06
CA GLY A 60 25.08 9.43 6.08
C GLY A 60 25.90 8.62 7.09
N LEU A 61 25.29 7.78 7.94
CA LEU A 61 26.04 7.02 8.96
C LEU A 61 26.81 5.84 8.40
N ILE A 62 26.49 5.37 7.20
CA ILE A 62 27.03 4.13 6.63
C ILE A 62 27.72 4.48 5.31
N ASP A 63 29.05 4.48 5.29
CA ASP A 63 29.83 4.54 4.05
C ASP A 63 30.47 3.18 3.76
N LEU A 64 30.08 2.60 2.63
CA LEU A 64 30.59 1.33 2.13
C LEU A 64 31.63 1.51 1.02
N ARG A 65 31.97 2.75 0.66
CA ARG A 65 32.89 3.03 -0.44
C ARG A 65 34.29 2.54 -0.09
N ALA A 66 34.79 1.60 -0.89
CA ALA A 66 36.14 1.04 -0.81
C ALA A 66 36.56 0.45 0.56
N LYS A 67 35.60 0.08 1.44
CA LYS A 67 35.89 -0.56 2.73
C LYS A 67 36.33 -2.03 2.56
N ARG A 68 37.29 -2.49 3.35
CA ARG A 68 37.79 -3.88 3.39
C ARG A 68 37.42 -4.58 4.69
N LYS A 69 37.72 -5.88 4.77
CA LYS A 69 37.47 -6.70 5.97
C LYS A 69 38.22 -6.11 7.17
N GLY A 70 37.46 -5.67 8.18
CA GLY A 70 38.00 -5.06 9.40
C GLY A 70 37.90 -3.53 9.45
N ASP A 71 37.54 -2.86 8.34
CA ASP A 71 37.39 -1.40 8.32
C ASP A 71 36.07 -0.95 8.95
N LEU A 72 36.11 0.21 9.62
CA LEU A 72 34.92 0.83 10.20
C LEU A 72 34.03 1.43 9.10
N ILE A 73 32.78 0.97 9.07
CA ILE A 73 31.74 1.39 8.11
C ILE A 73 30.96 2.62 8.61
N TYR A 74 31.02 2.88 9.91
CA TYR A 74 30.26 3.92 10.59
C TYR A 74 30.96 5.28 10.49
N GLU A 75 30.28 6.28 9.92
CA GLU A 75 30.72 7.68 9.91
C GLU A 75 29.95 8.43 11.01
N ARG A 76 30.66 8.93 12.04
CA ARG A 76 30.08 9.67 13.18
C ARG A 76 30.72 11.03 13.32
#